data_AF-A0A101XSW3-F1
#
_entry.id   AF-A0A101XSW3-F1
#
_cell.length_a   1.000
_cell.length_b   1.000
_cell.length_c   1.000
_cell.angle_alpha   90.00
_cell.angle_beta   90.00
_cell.angle_gamma   90.00
#
_symmetry.space_group_name_H-M   'P 1'
#
loop_
_entity.id
_entity.type
_entity.pdbx_description
1 polymer ?
#
loop_
_entity_poly.entity_id
_entity_poly.type
_entity_poly.pdbx_seq_one_letter_code
_entity_poly.pdbx_strand_id
1 'polypeptide(L)'
;MNDAWFFEELRCNGIQITETQHAAISHSSGALALFAGPGSGKTTVITLRAAYLVRVLREDPSTIAIFTFTKKSADELSRRLQQIHPSLKGVQTGTFHALYLKWLLREAKERRDLLTGYTQRSVVRTILQSLREPFHDDQITAILQAITVLKNQMIEPADARKWLDKKRRSLVCGGCVQAV
;
A
#
# COMPACT_ATOMS: atom_id res chain seq x y z
N MET A 1 -16.09 24.36 -16.18
CA MET A 1 -15.73 23.17 -17.00
C MET A 1 -17.00 22.39 -17.22
N ASN A 2 -17.34 21.99 -18.45
CA ASN A 2 -18.55 21.20 -18.70
C ASN A 2 -18.17 19.71 -18.66
N ASP A 3 -18.58 19.04 -17.58
CA ASP A 3 -18.37 17.61 -17.31
C ASP A 3 -19.66 16.78 -17.45
N ALA A 4 -20.80 17.41 -17.76
CA ALA A 4 -22.11 16.74 -17.84
C ALA A 4 -22.11 15.57 -18.83
N TRP A 5 -21.36 15.70 -19.93
CA TRP A 5 -21.21 14.64 -20.93
C TRP A 5 -20.63 13.35 -20.33
N PHE A 6 -19.73 13.44 -19.35
CA PHE A 6 -19.10 12.28 -18.73
C PHE A 6 -20.13 11.48 -17.94
N PHE A 7 -20.96 12.16 -17.15
CA PHE A 7 -22.00 11.50 -16.35
C PHE A 7 -23.16 11.00 -17.20
N GLU A 8 -23.50 11.68 -18.31
CA GLU A 8 -24.48 11.16 -19.25
C GLU A 8 -23.96 9.92 -19.98
N GLU A 9 -22.69 9.89 -20.38
CA GLU A 9 -22.06 8.70 -20.96
C GLU A 9 -22.10 7.51 -19.97
N LEU A 10 -21.86 7.74 -18.69
CA LEU A 10 -22.01 6.69 -17.66
C LEU A 10 -23.45 6.16 -17.61
N ARG A 11 -24.45 7.04 -17.63
CA ARG A 11 -25.87 6.66 -17.67
C ARG A 11 -26.21 5.84 -18.91
N CYS A 12 -25.76 6.26 -20.11
CA CYS A 12 -25.98 5.53 -21.35
C CYS A 12 -25.35 4.13 -21.31
N ASN A 13 -24.24 3.96 -20.59
CA ASN A 13 -23.60 2.67 -20.34
C ASN A 13 -24.23 1.87 -19.18
N GLY A 14 -25.39 2.30 -18.67
CA GLY A 14 -26.12 1.61 -17.60
C GLY A 14 -25.51 1.77 -16.20
N ILE A 15 -24.56 2.69 -16.02
CA ILE A 15 -23.92 2.94 -14.74
C ILE A 15 -24.73 4.00 -13.97
N GLN A 16 -25.47 3.56 -12.96
CA GLN A 16 -26.17 4.45 -12.05
C GLN A 16 -25.28 4.81 -10.86
N ILE A 17 -25.19 6.10 -10.53
CA ILE A 17 -24.44 6.62 -9.39
C ILE A 17 -25.34 7.48 -8.50
N THR A 18 -25.07 7.46 -7.20
CA THR A 18 -25.74 8.36 -6.24
C THR A 18 -25.09 9.75 -6.29
N GLU A 19 -25.76 10.75 -5.71
CA GLU A 19 -25.21 12.10 -5.55
C GLU A 19 -23.88 12.11 -4.77
N THR A 20 -23.78 11.29 -3.72
CA THR A 20 -22.54 11.14 -2.94
C THR A 20 -21.41 10.51 -3.75
N GLN A 21 -21.71 9.54 -4.61
CA GLN A 21 -20.73 8.95 -5.53
C GLN A 21 -20.33 9.94 -6.62
N HIS A 22 -21.28 10.72 -7.15
CA HIS A 22 -21.00 11.79 -8.10
C HIS A 22 -20.00 12.79 -7.52
N ALA A 23 -20.27 13.31 -6.31
CA ALA A 23 -19.35 14.22 -5.61
C ALA A 23 -17.95 13.58 -5.38
N ALA A 24 -17.89 12.29 -5.04
CA ALA A 24 -16.63 11.58 -4.88
C ALA A 24 -15.85 11.41 -6.19
N ILE A 25 -16.55 11.21 -7.30
CA ILE A 25 -15.96 11.06 -8.64
C ILE A 25 -15.46 12.41 -9.16
N SER A 26 -16.24 13.47 -9.02
CA SER A 26 -15.93 14.82 -9.55
C SER A 26 -14.99 15.64 -8.67
N HIS A 27 -14.68 15.19 -7.45
CA HIS A 27 -13.78 15.92 -6.54
C HIS A 27 -12.40 16.16 -7.17
N SER A 28 -12.04 17.43 -7.37
CA SER A 28 -10.94 17.84 -8.24
C SER A 28 -9.55 17.77 -7.61
N SER A 29 -9.40 18.28 -6.38
CA SER A 29 -8.08 18.45 -5.75
C SER A 29 -8.15 18.31 -4.24
N GLY A 30 -7.02 18.04 -3.60
CA GLY A 30 -6.94 17.82 -2.16
C GLY A 30 -7.28 16.40 -1.73
N ALA A 31 -7.20 16.17 -0.42
CA ALA A 31 -7.48 14.87 0.18
C ALA A 31 -8.98 14.65 0.33
N LEU A 32 -9.46 13.45 -0.06
CA LEU A 32 -10.84 13.02 0.12
C LEU A 32 -10.87 11.69 0.86
N ALA A 33 -11.61 11.65 1.98
CA ALA A 33 -11.89 10.41 2.72
C ALA A 33 -13.31 9.92 2.38
N LEU A 34 -13.42 8.65 1.98
CA LEU A 34 -14.69 8.01 1.65
C LEU A 34 -15.01 6.90 2.65
N PHE A 35 -16.05 7.10 3.44
CA PHE A 35 -16.57 6.09 4.36
C PHE A 35 -17.69 5.31 3.67
N ALA A 36 -17.51 3.99 3.56
CA ALA A 36 -18.34 3.19 2.68
C ALA A 36 -18.52 1.75 3.19
N GLY A 37 -19.78 1.37 3.45
CA GLY A 37 -20.16 0.03 3.86
C GLY A 37 -19.99 -1.03 2.76
N PRO A 38 -20.04 -2.33 3.10
CA PRO A 38 -20.07 -3.41 2.10
C PRO A 38 -21.14 -3.17 1.02
N GLY A 39 -20.86 -3.51 -0.24
CA GLY A 39 -21.81 -3.35 -1.35
C GLY A 39 -22.04 -1.92 -1.86
N SER A 40 -21.50 -0.88 -1.23
CA SER A 40 -21.76 0.53 -1.57
C SER A 40 -21.07 1.05 -2.86
N GLY A 41 -20.50 0.17 -3.68
CA GLY A 41 -19.84 0.57 -4.93
C GLY A 41 -18.45 1.21 -4.78
N LYS A 42 -17.73 1.02 -3.66
CA LYS A 42 -16.37 1.59 -3.43
C LYS A 42 -15.43 1.47 -4.63
N THR A 43 -15.33 0.26 -5.17
CA THR A 43 -14.44 -0.03 -6.31
C THR A 43 -14.89 0.73 -7.55
N THR A 44 -16.20 0.81 -7.82
CA THR A 44 -16.78 1.56 -8.93
C THR A 44 -16.43 3.04 -8.81
N VAL A 45 -16.61 3.63 -7.62
CA VAL A 45 -16.24 5.03 -7.36
C VAL A 45 -14.75 5.28 -7.62
N ILE A 46 -13.87 4.40 -7.14
CA ILE A 46 -12.42 4.52 -7.35
C ILE A 46 -12.06 4.48 -8.85
N THR A 47 -12.64 3.54 -9.61
CA THR A 47 -12.34 3.41 -11.05
C THR A 47 -12.92 4.55 -11.88
N LEU A 48 -14.13 5.01 -11.54
CA LEU A 48 -14.76 6.15 -12.21
C LEU A 48 -14.07 7.47 -11.86
N ARG A 49 -13.56 7.60 -10.63
CA ARG A 49 -12.73 8.74 -10.24
C ARG A 49 -11.46 8.80 -11.09
N ALA A 50 -10.75 7.70 -11.26
CA ALA A 50 -9.59 7.66 -12.15
C ALA A 50 -9.97 8.02 -13.60
N ALA A 51 -11.13 7.55 -14.08
CA ALA A 51 -11.66 7.91 -15.39
C ALA A 51 -11.94 9.41 -15.51
N TYR A 52 -12.53 10.02 -14.48
CA TYR A 52 -12.83 11.44 -14.42
C TYR A 52 -11.56 12.30 -14.44
N LEU A 53 -10.56 11.97 -13.61
CA LEU A 53 -9.26 12.65 -13.59
C LEU A 53 -8.61 12.67 -14.99
N VAL A 54 -8.60 11.52 -15.68
CA VAL A 54 -7.97 11.42 -17.01
C VAL A 54 -8.81 12.10 -18.10
N ARG A 55 -10.12 11.83 -18.15
CA ARG A 55 -10.95 12.20 -19.30
C ARG A 55 -11.54 13.60 -19.19
N VAL A 56 -11.83 14.06 -17.98
CA VAL A 56 -12.42 15.37 -17.72
C VAL A 56 -11.32 16.36 -17.32
N LEU A 57 -10.51 16.03 -16.30
CA LEU A 57 -9.46 16.94 -15.81
C LEU A 57 -8.17 16.88 -16.64
N ARG A 58 -8.08 15.94 -17.60
CA ARG A 58 -6.93 15.79 -18.51
C ARG A 58 -5.60 15.50 -17.81
N GLU A 59 -5.66 14.87 -16.64
CA GLU A 59 -4.47 14.37 -15.95
C GLU A 59 -3.80 13.27 -16.75
N ASP A 60 -2.47 13.26 -16.77
CA ASP A 60 -1.71 12.16 -17.37
C ASP A 60 -1.98 10.86 -16.58
N PRO A 61 -2.52 9.80 -17.21
CA PRO A 61 -2.74 8.51 -16.56
C PRO A 61 -1.52 7.99 -15.79
N SER A 62 -0.30 8.29 -16.26
CA SER A 62 0.94 7.82 -15.65
C SER A 62 1.20 8.38 -14.24
N THR A 63 0.58 9.52 -13.90
CA THR A 63 0.69 10.17 -12.58
C THR A 63 -0.33 9.65 -11.56
N ILE A 64 -1.31 8.87 -12.01
CA ILE A 64 -2.37 8.31 -11.16
C ILE A 64 -1.96 6.91 -10.69
N ALA A 65 -2.00 6.70 -9.37
CA ALA A 65 -1.76 5.40 -8.74
C ALA A 65 -2.93 4.96 -7.86
N ILE A 66 -3.32 3.68 -8.00
CA ILE A 66 -4.34 3.03 -7.19
C ILE A 66 -3.71 1.80 -6.54
N PHE A 67 -3.62 1.83 -5.21
CA PHE A 67 -3.05 0.73 -4.43
C PHE A 67 -4.14 -0.06 -3.69
N THR A 68 -3.87 -1.35 -3.46
CA THR A 68 -4.71 -2.24 -2.67
C THR A 68 -3.86 -3.27 -1.91
N PHE A 69 -4.47 -4.07 -1.04
CA PHE A 69 -3.73 -5.02 -0.20
C PHE A 69 -3.41 -6.34 -0.89
N THR A 70 -4.17 -6.73 -1.93
CA THR A 70 -4.00 -8.04 -2.58
C THR A 70 -3.70 -7.90 -4.07
N LYS A 71 -2.92 -8.84 -4.60
CA LYS A 71 -2.64 -8.92 -6.04
C LYS A 71 -3.92 -9.09 -6.86
N LYS A 72 -4.82 -9.99 -6.41
CA LYS A 72 -6.11 -10.23 -7.06
C LYS A 72 -6.95 -8.96 -7.20
N SER A 73 -7.02 -8.14 -6.14
CA SER A 73 -7.74 -6.86 -6.20
C SER A 73 -7.07 -5.85 -7.14
N ALA A 74 -5.74 -5.85 -7.22
CA ALA A 74 -5.01 -4.98 -8.12
C ALA A 74 -5.26 -5.36 -9.59
N ASP A 75 -5.20 -6.65 -9.90
CA ASP A 75 -5.46 -7.18 -11.25
C ASP A 75 -6.91 -6.91 -11.68
N GLU A 76 -7.86 -7.07 -10.75
CA GLU A 76 -9.28 -6.70 -10.96
C GLU A 76 -9.45 -5.21 -11.26
N LEU A 77 -8.82 -4.32 -10.48
CA LEU A 77 -8.86 -2.88 -10.71
C LEU A 77 -8.28 -2.51 -12.07
N SER A 78 -7.15 -3.10 -12.44
CA SER A 78 -6.50 -2.88 -13.74
C SER A 78 -7.44 -3.25 -14.90
N ARG A 79 -8.06 -4.43 -14.83
CA ARG A 79 -9.01 -4.90 -15.85
C ARG A 79 -10.21 -3.98 -15.97
N ARG A 80 -10.79 -3.54 -14.84
CA ARG A 80 -11.94 -2.62 -14.83
C ARG A 80 -11.61 -1.28 -15.48
N LEU A 81 -10.45 -0.71 -15.20
CA LEU A 81 -10.01 0.55 -15.84
C LEU A 81 -9.92 0.39 -17.36
N GLN A 82 -9.34 -0.71 -17.83
CA GLN A 82 -9.23 -1.00 -19.26
C GLN A 82 -10.60 -1.20 -19.93
N GLN A 83 -11.57 -1.77 -19.20
CA GLN A 83 -12.95 -1.92 -19.67
C GLN A 83 -13.71 -0.60 -19.73
N ILE A 84 -13.38 0.37 -18.86
CA ILE A 84 -14.03 1.69 -18.86
C ILE A 84 -13.60 2.49 -20.09
N HIS A 85 -12.29 2.66 -20.32
CA HIS A 85 -11.80 3.45 -21.45
C HIS A 85 -10.32 3.18 -21.76
N PRO A 86 -9.90 3.09 -23.04
CA PRO A 86 -8.50 2.84 -23.42
C PRO A 86 -7.49 3.88 -22.89
N SER A 87 -7.91 5.13 -22.68
CA SER A 87 -7.05 6.19 -22.12
C SER A 87 -6.56 5.88 -20.69
N LEU A 88 -7.15 4.91 -20.00
CA LEU A 88 -6.78 4.55 -18.63
C LEU A 88 -5.64 3.54 -18.54
N LYS A 89 -5.11 3.05 -19.68
CA LYS A 89 -4.03 2.06 -19.73
C LYS A 89 -2.76 2.48 -18.98
N GLY A 90 -2.51 3.79 -18.82
CA GLY A 90 -1.36 4.31 -18.07
C GLY A 90 -1.54 4.39 -16.56
N VAL A 91 -2.77 4.26 -16.04
CA VAL A 91 -3.05 4.31 -14.60
C VAL A 91 -2.35 3.15 -13.89
N GLN A 92 -1.57 3.47 -12.86
CA GLN A 92 -0.79 2.49 -12.14
C GLN A 92 -1.63 1.77 -11.09
N THR A 93 -1.85 0.47 -11.24
CA THR A 93 -2.57 -0.35 -10.25
C THR A 93 -1.64 -1.41 -9.66
N GLY A 94 -1.65 -1.60 -8.34
CA GLY A 94 -0.80 -2.62 -7.72
C GLY A 94 -1.02 -2.76 -6.22
N THR A 95 -0.28 -3.68 -5.61
CA THR A 95 -0.12 -3.64 -4.15
C THR A 95 0.88 -2.56 -3.76
N PHE A 96 0.88 -2.16 -2.48
CA PHE A 96 1.93 -1.28 -1.95
C PHE A 96 3.33 -1.77 -2.36
N HIS A 97 3.66 -3.01 -2.05
CA HIS A 97 4.97 -3.58 -2.39
C HIS A 97 5.30 -3.53 -3.89
N ALA A 98 4.34 -3.88 -4.76
CA ALA A 98 4.59 -3.94 -6.19
C ALA A 98 4.82 -2.53 -6.80
N LEU A 99 4.01 -1.54 -6.42
CA LEU A 99 4.15 -0.18 -6.93
C LEU A 99 5.42 0.48 -6.41
N TYR A 100 5.70 0.37 -5.12
CA TYR A 100 6.91 0.95 -4.54
C TYR A 100 8.17 0.30 -5.11
N LEU A 101 8.20 -1.02 -5.30
CA LEU A 101 9.33 -1.69 -5.95
C LEU A 101 9.53 -1.17 -7.38
N LYS A 102 8.45 -1.03 -8.15
CA LYS A 102 8.51 -0.48 -9.51
C LYS A 102 9.10 0.94 -9.52
N TRP A 103 8.69 1.80 -8.59
CA TRP A 103 9.20 3.17 -8.48
C TRP A 103 10.67 3.19 -8.02
N LEU A 104 11.02 2.41 -7.01
CA LEU A 104 12.40 2.29 -6.54
C LEU A 104 13.33 1.82 -7.65
N LEU A 105 12.95 0.81 -8.43
CA LEU A 105 13.77 0.30 -9.54
C LEU A 105 13.89 1.29 -10.70
N ARG A 106 12.95 2.22 -10.86
CA ARG A 106 13.03 3.29 -11.87
C ARG A 106 14.07 4.34 -11.49
N GLU A 107 14.18 4.65 -10.21
CA GLU A 107 15.11 5.68 -9.68
C GLU A 107 16.47 5.10 -9.26
N ALA A 108 16.56 3.78 -9.06
CA ALA A 108 17.77 3.14 -8.56
C ALA A 108 18.91 3.19 -9.59
N LYS A 109 20.06 3.74 -9.18
CA LYS A 109 21.31 3.69 -9.95
C LYS A 109 21.87 2.27 -10.07
N GLU A 110 21.59 1.44 -9.07
CA GLU A 110 22.04 0.05 -8.99
C GLU A 110 20.85 -0.85 -8.64
N ARG A 111 20.70 -1.95 -9.36
CA ARG A 111 19.69 -2.96 -9.00
C ARG A 111 20.12 -3.70 -7.74
N ARG A 112 19.21 -3.79 -6.77
CA ARG A 112 19.36 -4.60 -5.56
C ARG A 112 18.29 -5.68 -5.57
N ASP A 113 18.70 -6.91 -5.27
CA ASP A 113 17.76 -8.02 -5.16
C ASP A 113 16.94 -7.91 -3.89
N LEU A 114 15.67 -8.30 -3.99
CA LEU A 114 14.82 -8.45 -2.82
C LEU A 114 15.28 -9.66 -2.00
N LEU A 115 15.54 -9.43 -0.72
CA LEU A 115 15.92 -10.50 0.19
C LEU A 115 14.72 -11.41 0.47
N THR A 116 14.81 -12.66 0.04
CA THR A 116 13.84 -13.70 0.39
C THR A 116 13.88 -13.99 1.89
N GLY A 117 12.83 -14.61 2.44
CA GLY A 117 12.81 -15.01 3.85
C GLY A 117 13.96 -15.96 4.22
N TYR A 118 14.40 -16.81 3.29
CA TYR A 118 15.57 -17.65 3.46
C TYR A 118 16.86 -16.82 3.55
N THR A 119 17.06 -15.89 2.62
CA THR A 119 18.23 -15.02 2.59
C THR A 119 18.31 -14.15 3.84
N GLN A 120 17.17 -13.59 4.29
CA GLN A 120 17.10 -12.81 5.53
C GLN A 120 17.55 -13.62 6.75
N ARG A 121 17.08 -14.87 6.88
CA ARG A 121 17.53 -15.78 7.95
C ARG A 121 19.01 -16.09 7.88
N SER A 122 19.52 -16.37 6.67
CA SER A 122 20.94 -16.64 6.45
C SER A 122 21.82 -15.46 6.88
N VAL A 123 21.45 -14.22 6.51
CA VAL A 123 22.18 -13.01 6.91
C VAL A 123 22.23 -12.86 8.43
N VAL A 124 21.09 -13.01 9.13
CA VAL A 124 21.05 -12.92 10.60
C VAL A 124 21.92 -14.01 11.24
N ARG A 125 21.86 -15.24 10.73
CA ARG A 125 22.70 -16.35 11.19
C ARG A 125 24.18 -16.02 11.07
N THR A 126 24.62 -15.53 9.90
CA THR A 126 26.02 -15.16 9.67
C THR A 126 26.47 -14.04 10.60
N ILE A 127 25.61 -13.04 10.88
CA ILE A 127 25.91 -11.97 11.83
C ILE A 127 26.11 -12.54 13.24
N LEU A 128 25.18 -13.36 13.75
CA LEU A 128 25.30 -13.95 15.09
C LEU A 128 26.56 -14.84 15.24
N GLN A 129 26.89 -15.62 14.21
CA GLN A 129 28.13 -16.40 14.16
C GLN A 129 29.38 -15.51 14.26
N SER A 130 29.39 -14.38 13.55
CA SER A 130 30.51 -13.42 13.58
C SER A 130 30.67 -12.74 14.94
N LEU A 131 29.56 -12.54 15.67
CA LEU A 131 29.53 -11.99 17.02
C LEU A 131 29.92 -13.03 18.10
N ARG A 132 30.08 -14.31 17.72
CA ARG A 132 30.32 -15.44 18.63
C ARG A 132 29.23 -15.60 19.70
N GLU A 133 28.01 -15.16 19.38
CA GLU A 133 26.84 -15.33 20.25
C GLU A 133 26.25 -16.73 20.04
N PRO A 134 26.02 -17.53 21.09
CA PRO A 134 25.28 -18.79 20.95
C PRO A 134 23.82 -18.49 20.61
N PHE A 135 23.26 -19.19 19.61
CA PHE A 135 21.88 -18.95 19.18
C PHE A 135 21.13 -20.23 18.78
N HIS A 136 19.80 -20.14 18.83
CA HIS A 136 18.84 -21.11 18.31
C HIS A 136 18.00 -20.49 17.18
N ASP A 137 17.38 -21.32 16.35
CA ASP A 137 16.59 -20.85 15.19
C ASP A 137 15.38 -19.98 15.57
N ASP A 138 14.79 -20.21 16.75
CA ASP A 138 13.70 -19.37 17.27
C ASP A 138 14.15 -17.94 17.55
N GLN A 139 15.41 -17.75 18.00
CA GLN A 139 15.97 -16.42 18.25
C GLN A 139 16.18 -15.65 16.94
N ILE A 140 16.61 -16.32 15.86
CA ILE A 140 16.70 -15.71 14.52
C ILE A 140 15.32 -15.20 14.08
N THR A 141 14.28 -16.01 14.31
CA THR A 141 12.90 -15.66 13.97
C THR A 141 12.44 -14.44 14.77
N ALA A 142 12.68 -14.42 16.08
CA ALA A 142 12.36 -13.31 16.96
C ALA A 142 13.07 -12.00 16.54
N ILE A 143 14.35 -12.09 16.14
CA ILE A 143 15.11 -10.93 15.62
C ILE A 143 14.47 -10.37 14.35
N LEU A 144 14.13 -11.22 13.38
CA LEU A 144 13.48 -10.77 12.13
C LEU A 144 12.10 -10.14 12.38
N GLN A 145 11.34 -10.67 13.35
CA GLN A 145 10.07 -10.07 13.77
C GLN A 145 10.29 -8.69 14.42
N ALA A 146 11.29 -8.56 15.29
CA ALA A 146 11.64 -7.28 15.89
C ALA A 146 12.05 -6.24 14.84
N ILE A 147 12.90 -6.62 13.87
CA ILE A 147 13.26 -5.78 12.72
C ILE A 147 12.02 -5.37 11.92
N THR A 148 11.08 -6.29 11.69
CA THR A 148 9.82 -5.99 10.98
C THR A 148 8.98 -4.94 11.73
N VAL A 149 8.87 -5.06 13.06
CA VAL A 149 8.16 -4.07 13.88
C VAL A 149 8.83 -2.69 13.80
N LEU A 150 10.17 -2.64 13.90
CA LEU A 150 10.92 -1.39 13.78
C LEU A 150 10.68 -0.74 12.41
N LYS A 151 10.79 -1.51 11.33
CA LYS A 151 10.52 -1.04 9.95
C LYS A 151 9.11 -0.50 9.77
N ASN A 152 8.09 -1.21 10.27
CA ASN A 152 6.69 -0.79 10.16
C ASN A 152 6.39 0.49 10.94
N GLN A 153 7.20 0.82 11.94
CA GLN A 153 7.11 2.06 12.71
C GLN A 153 8.07 3.14 12.22
N MET A 154 8.78 2.90 11.10
CA MET A 154 9.77 3.81 10.54
C MET A 154 10.87 4.18 11.55
N ILE A 155 11.29 3.21 12.37
CA ILE A 155 12.36 3.40 13.34
C ILE A 155 13.68 3.00 12.71
N GLU A 156 14.58 3.98 12.62
CA GLU A 156 15.92 3.78 12.08
C GLU A 156 16.80 2.95 13.02
N PRO A 157 17.81 2.22 12.49
CA PRO A 157 18.72 1.42 13.30
C PRO A 157 19.39 2.18 14.45
N ALA A 158 19.72 3.46 14.25
CA ALA A 158 20.33 4.31 15.26
C ALA A 158 19.41 4.54 16.49
N ASP A 159 18.09 4.55 16.27
CA ASP A 159 17.09 4.76 17.32
C ASP A 159 16.53 3.46 17.90
N ALA A 160 16.84 2.32 17.27
CA ALA A 160 16.31 1.02 17.65
C ALA A 160 16.55 0.69 19.13
N ARG A 161 17.76 0.99 19.65
CA ARG A 161 18.09 0.73 21.06
C ARG A 161 17.20 1.52 22.01
N LYS A 162 17.05 2.82 21.77
CA LYS A 162 16.22 3.73 22.57
C LYS A 162 14.76 3.28 22.56
N TRP A 163 14.25 2.86 21.41
CA TRP A 163 12.89 2.35 21.28
C TRP A 163 12.69 1.03 22.04
N LEU A 164 13.61 0.07 21.91
CA LEU A 164 13.56 -1.21 22.60
C LEU A 164 13.57 -1.02 24.13
N ASP A 165 14.42 -0.14 24.64
CA ASP A 165 14.51 0.17 26.07
C ASP A 165 13.21 0.81 26.59
N LYS A 166 12.57 1.68 25.80
CA LYS A 166 11.25 2.26 26.14
C LYS A 166 10.17 1.18 26.18
N LYS A 167 10.15 0.27 25.22
CA LYS A 167 9.13 -0.79 25.14
C LYS A 167 9.27 -1.82 26.26
N ARG A 168 10.49 -2.16 26.65
CA ARG A 168 10.77 -3.01 27.82
C ARG A 168 10.22 -2.37 29.10
N ARG A 169 10.42 -1.06 29.30
CA ARG A 169 9.86 -0.33 30.45
C ARG A 169 8.33 -0.30 30.47
N SER A 170 7.67 -0.15 29.32
CA SER A 170 6.20 -0.19 29.25
C SER A 170 5.61 -1.57 29.57
N LEU A 171 6.33 -2.65 29.28
CA LEU A 171 5.91 -4.02 29.63
C LEU A 171 6.11 -4.32 31.13
N VAL A 172 7.13 -3.71 31.76
CA VAL A 172 7.41 -3.88 33.19
C VAL A 172 6.51 -2.99 34.06
N CYS A 173 6.04 -1.85 33.53
CA CYS A 173 5.09 -0.97 34.23
C CYS A 173 3.61 -1.32 34.01
N GLY A 174 3.30 -2.26 33.12
CA GLY A 174 1.97 -2.86 33.01
C GLY A 174 1.84 -4.02 33.99
N GLY A 175 1.60 -3.71 35.27
CA GLY A 175 1.42 -4.71 36.32
C GLY A 175 0.35 -5.74 35.99
N CYS A 176 0.79 -6.99 35.84
CA CYS A 176 0.09 -8.28 36.00
C CYS A 176 0.51 -9.26 34.90
N VAL A 177 1.69 -9.87 35.07
CA VAL A 177 1.86 -11.30 34.78
C VAL A 177 2.77 -11.85 35.87
N GLN A 178 2.18 -12.24 37.00
CA GLN A 178 2.73 -13.35 37.76
C GLN A 178 2.40 -14.61 36.96
N ALA A 179 3.41 -15.42 36.68
CA ALA A 179 3.20 -16.84 36.48
C ALA A 179 3.19 -17.50 37.88
N VAL A 180 2.01 -17.47 38.51
CA VAL A 180 1.28 -18.63 39.07
C VAL A 180 -0.18 -18.38 38.75
#